data_AF-A0A4S0WAQ8-F1
#
_entry.id   AF-A0A4S0WAQ8-F1
#
_cell.length_a   1.000
_cell.length_b   1.000
_cell.length_c   1.000
_cell.angle_alpha   90.00
_cell.angle_beta   90.00
_cell.angle_gamma   90.00
#
_symmetry.space_group_name_H-M   'P 1'
#
loop_
_entity.id
_entity.type
_entity.pdbx_description
1 polymer ?
#
loop_
_entity_poly.entity_id
_entity_poly.type
_entity_poly.pdbx_seq_one_letter_code
_entity_poly.pdbx_strand_id
1 'polypeptide(L)'
;MIGDANGTIEMNVGTANTLTIPPNSSVAFPISTVINFTQLGAGQTTVTAGVGVTLRNRNGLKTAGQYAMGTLYKRGTDEWVVGGDVSP
;
A
#
# COMPACT_ATOMS: atom_id res chain seq x y z
N MET A 1 -2.91 -18.83 14.74
CA MET A 1 -2.50 -17.59 14.06
C MET A 1 -1.47 -17.93 12.99
N ILE A 2 -2.00 -18.26 11.81
CA ILE A 2 -1.36 -18.45 10.52
C ILE A 2 -2.48 -17.98 9.59
N GLY A 3 -2.29 -16.89 8.86
CA GLY A 3 -3.37 -16.31 8.06
C GLY A 3 -2.87 -15.28 7.07
N ASP A 4 -2.02 -14.36 7.51
CA ASP A 4 -1.65 -13.21 6.68
C ASP A 4 -0.23 -13.28 6.14
N ALA A 5 0.40 -14.47 6.15
CA ALA A 5 1.77 -14.66 5.67
C ALA A 5 1.92 -14.49 4.15
N ASN A 6 0.81 -14.35 3.40
CA ASN A 6 0.78 -14.01 1.97
C ASN A 6 -0.47 -13.17 1.60
N GLY A 7 -1.08 -12.48 2.57
CA GLY A 7 -2.37 -11.82 2.38
C GLY A 7 -2.24 -10.54 1.55
N THR A 8 -2.71 -10.57 0.31
CA THR A 8 -2.94 -9.35 -0.47
C THR A 8 -4.06 -8.54 0.18
N ILE A 9 -3.86 -7.25 0.37
CA ILE A 9 -4.88 -6.33 0.88
C ILE A 9 -5.88 -6.04 -0.25
N GLU A 10 -7.10 -6.55 -0.13
CA GLU A 10 -8.16 -6.32 -1.11
C GLU A 10 -9.00 -5.08 -0.76
N MET A 11 -8.87 -4.03 -1.56
CA MET A 11 -9.62 -2.79 -1.42
C MET A 11 -10.95 -2.90 -2.16
N ASN A 12 -11.90 -3.66 -1.59
CA ASN A 12 -13.24 -3.83 -2.14
C ASN A 12 -14.18 -2.69 -1.72
N VAL A 13 -13.91 -1.48 -2.20
CA VAL A 13 -14.68 -0.27 -1.87
C VAL A 13 -15.21 0.37 -3.13
N GLY A 14 -16.51 0.69 -3.17
CA GLY A 14 -17.17 1.28 -4.34
C GLY A 14 -16.86 2.77 -4.56
N THR A 15 -16.31 3.45 -3.57
CA THR A 15 -15.96 4.88 -3.57
C THR A 15 -14.47 5.10 -3.34
N ALA A 16 -13.96 6.28 -3.72
CA ALA A 16 -12.57 6.65 -3.48
C ALA A 16 -12.17 6.43 -2.00
N ASN A 17 -11.01 5.81 -1.79
CA ASN A 17 -10.57 5.33 -0.49
C ASN A 17 -9.05 5.45 -0.34
N THR A 18 -8.56 5.30 0.89
CA THR A 18 -7.14 5.43 1.22
C THR A 18 -6.61 4.17 1.90
N LEU A 19 -5.37 3.81 1.55
CA LEU A 19 -4.58 2.80 2.23
C LEU A 19 -3.43 3.52 2.96
N THR A 20 -3.56 3.66 4.28
CA THR A 20 -2.59 4.41 5.09
C THR A 20 -1.50 3.51 5.64
N ILE A 21 -0.24 3.89 5.44
CA ILE A 21 0.91 3.22 6.04
C ILE A 21 1.22 3.85 7.40
N PRO A 22 1.06 3.11 8.52
CA PRO A 22 1.33 3.67 9.85
C PRO A 22 2.83 3.89 10.07
N PRO A 23 3.21 4.82 10.97
CA PRO A 23 4.60 4.96 11.39
C PRO A 23 5.08 3.70 12.10
N ASN A 24 6.38 3.41 11.97
CA ASN A 24 6.99 2.22 12.56
C ASN A 24 6.85 2.16 14.09
N SER A 25 6.76 3.32 14.74
CA SER A 25 6.53 3.43 16.19
C SER A 25 5.14 2.95 16.63
N SER A 26 4.16 2.95 15.72
CA SER A 26 2.81 2.45 15.97
C SER A 26 2.65 0.99 15.54
N VAL A 27 3.13 0.66 14.33
CA VAL A 27 3.12 -0.71 13.80
C VAL A 27 4.47 -1.04 13.18
N ALA A 28 5.25 -1.86 13.88
CA ALA A 28 6.59 -2.22 13.48
C ALA A 28 6.60 -3.41 12.50
N PHE A 29 6.54 -3.11 11.20
CA PHE A 29 6.84 -4.10 10.16
C PHE A 29 8.36 -4.32 10.05
N PRO A 30 8.86 -5.56 9.89
CA PRO A 30 10.27 -5.81 9.59
C PRO A 30 10.73 -5.11 8.30
N ILE A 31 11.98 -4.65 8.23
CA ILE A 31 12.56 -4.21 6.95
C ILE A 31 12.56 -5.40 5.98
N SER A 32 12.40 -5.12 4.69
CA SER A 32 12.17 -6.09 3.61
C SER A 32 10.79 -6.74 3.62
N THR A 33 9.86 -6.28 4.45
CA THR A 33 8.44 -6.65 4.34
C THR A 33 7.89 -6.19 2.98
N VAL A 34 7.18 -7.09 2.32
CA VAL A 34 6.43 -6.84 1.08
C VAL A 34 4.95 -7.00 1.39
N ILE A 35 4.16 -5.99 1.04
CA ILE A 35 2.70 -6.02 1.19
C ILE A 35 2.10 -5.75 -0.19
N ASN A 36 1.31 -6.69 -0.69
CA ASN A 36 0.55 -6.50 -1.92
C ASN A 36 -0.81 -5.93 -1.60
N PHE A 37 -1.35 -5.12 -2.50
CA PHE A 37 -2.71 -4.60 -2.42
C PHE A 37 -3.38 -4.60 -3.80
N THR A 38 -4.71 -4.61 -3.83
CA THR A 38 -5.49 -4.66 -5.08
C THR A 38 -6.74 -3.83 -4.96
N GLN A 39 -7.04 -3.02 -5.98
CA GLN A 39 -8.30 -2.27 -6.07
C GLN A 39 -9.43 -3.18 -6.55
N LEU A 40 -10.02 -3.98 -5.66
CA LEU A 40 -11.11 -4.89 -6.07
C LEU A 40 -12.41 -4.12 -6.41
N GLY A 41 -12.69 -3.05 -5.67
CA GLY A 41 -13.87 -2.21 -5.88
C GLY A 41 -13.69 -1.15 -6.98
N ALA A 42 -14.78 -0.54 -7.41
CA ALA A 42 -14.75 0.55 -8.41
C ALA A 42 -14.10 1.85 -7.87
N GLY A 43 -13.99 2.00 -6.56
CA GLY A 43 -13.40 3.17 -5.92
C GLY A 43 -11.88 3.18 -6.00
N GLN A 44 -11.31 4.27 -6.52
CA GLN A 44 -9.87 4.43 -6.60
C GLN A 44 -9.21 4.42 -5.21
N THR A 45 -8.18 3.59 -5.05
CA THR A 45 -7.39 3.52 -3.82
C THR A 45 -6.17 4.43 -3.93
N THR A 46 -5.95 5.28 -2.93
CA THR A 46 -4.73 6.09 -2.80
C THR A 46 -3.90 5.62 -1.61
N VAL A 47 -2.63 5.30 -1.86
CA VAL A 47 -1.67 5.00 -0.79
C VAL A 47 -1.23 6.29 -0.12
N THR A 48 -1.36 6.36 1.20
CA THR A 48 -1.03 7.55 1.99
C THR A 48 -0.03 7.25 3.08
N ALA A 49 0.91 8.17 3.28
CA ALA A 49 1.90 8.07 4.35
C ALA A 49 1.28 8.54 5.68
N GLY A 50 1.48 7.76 6.75
CA GLY A 50 1.32 8.25 8.11
C GLY A 50 2.41 9.27 8.48
N VAL A 51 2.29 9.87 9.67
CA VAL A 51 3.23 10.89 10.15
C VAL A 51 4.65 10.33 10.20
N GLY A 52 5.60 11.02 9.56
CA GLY A 52 7.02 10.62 9.52
C GLY A 52 7.36 9.52 8.51
N VAL A 53 6.36 8.93 7.84
CA VAL A 53 6.57 7.92 6.79
C VAL A 53 6.89 8.59 5.45
N THR A 54 7.88 8.05 4.76
CA THR A 54 8.24 8.47 3.39
C THR A 54 7.85 7.38 2.40
N LEU A 55 6.99 7.74 1.43
CA LEU A 55 6.65 6.91 0.28
C LEU A 55 7.49 7.32 -0.93
N ARG A 56 8.21 6.37 -1.50
CA ARG A 56 8.98 6.51 -2.73
C ARG A 56 8.23 5.81 -3.85
N ASN A 57 8.05 6.47 -4.98
CA ASN A 57 7.31 5.92 -6.11
C ASN A 57 7.81 6.53 -7.43
N ARG A 58 7.63 5.81 -8.54
CA ARG A 58 7.93 6.33 -9.88
C ARG A 58 6.70 6.91 -10.57
N ASN A 59 5.58 6.20 -10.51
CA ASN A 59 4.42 6.47 -11.36
C ASN A 59 3.25 7.14 -10.64
N GLY A 60 3.22 7.13 -9.31
CA GLY A 60 2.11 7.69 -8.54
C GLY A 60 1.75 6.85 -7.33
N LEU A 61 0.73 7.27 -6.58
CA LEU A 61 0.29 6.62 -5.35
C LEU A 61 -1.16 6.12 -5.43
N LYS A 62 -1.82 6.33 -6.56
CA LYS A 62 -3.19 5.84 -6.79
C LYS A 62 -3.15 4.55 -7.58
N THR A 63 -4.08 3.66 -7.35
CA THR A 63 -4.30 2.51 -8.25
C THR A 63 -4.82 2.99 -9.61
N ALA A 64 -4.36 2.36 -10.69
CA ALA A 64 -4.68 2.78 -12.05
C ALA A 64 -6.13 2.49 -12.48
N GLY A 65 -6.89 1.71 -11.70
CA GLY A 65 -8.28 1.38 -11.96
C GLY A 65 -8.72 0.12 -11.22
N GLN A 66 -9.94 -0.35 -11.48
CA GLN A 66 -10.44 -1.58 -10.89
C GLN A 66 -9.54 -2.76 -11.33
N TYR A 67 -9.26 -3.65 -10.38
CA TYR A 67 -8.34 -4.79 -10.47
C TYR A 67 -6.85 -4.44 -10.59
N ALA A 68 -6.48 -3.15 -10.51
CA ALA A 68 -5.08 -2.77 -10.45
C ALA A 68 -4.44 -3.29 -9.15
N MET A 69 -3.26 -3.89 -9.28
CA MET A 69 -2.47 -4.42 -8.17
C MET A 69 -1.24 -3.56 -7.93
N GLY A 70 -0.96 -3.28 -6.66
CA GLY A 70 0.25 -2.58 -6.24
C GLY A 70 0.99 -3.33 -5.14
N THR A 71 2.24 -2.93 -4.93
CA THR A 71 3.13 -3.53 -3.94
C THR A 71 3.82 -2.43 -3.13
N LEU A 72 3.92 -2.67 -1.83
CA LEU A 72 4.63 -1.86 -0.85
C LEU A 72 5.84 -2.65 -0.36
N TYR A 73 7.03 -2.09 -0.54
CA TYR A 73 8.27 -2.68 -0.04
C TYR A 73 8.88 -1.80 1.03
N LYS A 74 9.06 -2.34 2.24
CA LYS A 74 9.73 -1.62 3.33
C LYS A 74 11.23 -1.63 3.15
N ARG A 75 11.81 -0.47 2.83
CA ARG A 75 13.26 -0.32 2.59
C ARG A 75 14.03 0.26 3.78
N GLY A 76 13.33 0.86 4.74
CA GLY A 76 13.90 1.44 5.95
C GLY A 76 12.86 1.55 7.06
N THR A 77 13.24 2.08 8.23
CA THR A 77 12.35 2.16 9.41
C THR A 77 11.01 2.82 9.08
N ASP A 78 11.02 3.99 8.45
CA ASP A 78 9.81 4.72 8.02
C ASP A 78 9.84 5.00 6.50
N GLU A 79 10.53 4.16 5.73
CA GLU A 79 10.67 4.34 4.29
C GLU A 79 10.15 3.14 3.51
N TRP A 80 9.25 3.43 2.58
CA TRP A 80 8.57 2.44 1.75
C TRP A 80 8.66 2.80 0.27
N VAL A 81 8.73 1.79 -0.57
CA VAL A 81 8.63 1.93 -2.03
C VAL A 81 7.27 1.43 -2.47
N VAL A 82 6.57 2.21 -3.29
CA VAL A 82 5.31 1.86 -3.92
C VAL A 82 5.56 1.58 -5.40
N GLY A 83 5.06 0.44 -5.88
CA GLY A 83 5.16 0.03 -7.28
C GLY A 83 3.98 -0.83 -7.72
N GLY A 84 4.02 -1.29 -8.96
CA GLY A 84 2.94 -2.04 -9.61
C GLY A 84 2.12 -1.14 -10.55
N ASP A 85 0.85 -1.49 -10.71
CA ASP A 85 -0.11 -0.78 -11.57
C ASP A 85 -0.69 0.43 -10.85
N VAL A 86 0.18 1.42 -10.63
CA VAL A 86 -0.14 2.67 -9.94
C VAL A 86 0.06 3.86 -10.87
N SER A 87 -0.78 4.87 -10.70
CA SER A 87 -0.86 6.10 -11.47
C SER A 87 -0.81 7.35 -10.56
N PRO A 88 -0.54 8.54 -11.12
CA PRO A 88 -0.43 9.79 -10.35
C PRO A 88 -1.69 10.13 -9.52
#